data_AF-A0A936EZI7-F1
#
_entry.id   AF-A0A936EZI7-F1
#
_cell.length_a   1.000
_cell.length_b   1.000
_cell.length_c   1.000
_cell.angle_alpha   90.00
_cell.angle_beta   90.00
_cell.angle_gamma   90.00
#
_symmetry.space_group_name_H-M   'P 1'
#
loop_
_entity.id
_entity.type
_entity.pdbx_description
1 polymer ?
#
loop_
_entity_poly.entity_id
_entity_poly.type
_entity_poly.pdbx_seq_one_letter_code
_entity_poly.pdbx_strand_id
1 'polypeptide(L)'
;MIDHKSLALFLALGMMAVPAFSSPKPPKESKKVIAHKRAKYHRILDAADKPDNNVHLAFGELGTYGDESSIPHLISALRLFPDEELSGNVGMICTHAHCVQDLEQLTGVKVGVSFSSWKAWWENSHPGQPLPTRAQKSH
;
A
#
# COMPACT_ATOMS: atom_id res chain seq x y z
N MET A 1 -6.47 47.35 -39.62
CA MET A 1 -5.96 47.89 -38.34
C MET A 1 -6.96 47.41 -37.28
N ILE A 2 -6.69 46.50 -36.35
CA ILE A 2 -5.46 45.85 -35.85
C ILE A 2 -5.82 44.37 -35.60
N ASP A 3 -4.90 43.49 -36.00
CA ASP A 3 -4.93 42.04 -35.77
C ASP A 3 -4.45 41.75 -34.34
N HIS A 4 -5.17 40.90 -33.60
CA HIS A 4 -4.75 40.42 -32.27
C HIS A 4 -4.65 38.90 -32.26
N LYS A 5 -3.66 38.37 -32.98
CA LYS A 5 -2.96 37.13 -32.58
C LYS A 5 -2.08 37.42 -31.36
N SER A 6 -2.47 36.92 -30.19
CA SER A 6 -1.56 36.56 -29.07
C SER A 6 -2.36 36.21 -27.82
N LEU A 7 -2.37 34.93 -27.44
CA LEU A 7 -1.68 34.50 -26.22
C LEU A 7 -1.68 32.97 -26.18
N ALA A 8 -0.52 32.41 -26.52
CA ALA A 8 -0.16 31.07 -26.09
C ALA A 8 0.02 31.11 -24.57
N LEU A 9 -0.81 30.38 -23.82
CA LEU A 9 -0.52 30.07 -22.42
C LEU A 9 -0.12 28.60 -22.33
N PHE A 10 1.18 28.40 -22.36
CA PHE A 10 1.85 27.15 -22.03
C PHE A 10 1.62 26.86 -20.54
N LEU A 11 0.71 25.94 -20.21
CA LEU A 11 0.76 25.25 -18.93
C LEU A 11 1.73 24.08 -19.07
N ALA A 12 3.02 24.39 -18.89
CA ALA A 12 4.05 23.40 -18.64
C ALA A 12 3.77 22.76 -17.27
N LEU A 13 3.13 21.60 -17.29
CA LEU A 13 2.99 20.76 -16.10
C LEU A 13 4.39 20.23 -15.75
N GLY A 14 5.00 20.84 -14.74
CA GLY A 14 6.30 20.45 -14.23
C GLY A 14 6.25 18.98 -13.80
N MET A 15 6.97 18.14 -14.54
CA MET A 15 7.31 16.80 -14.07
C MET A 15 8.22 16.94 -12.86
N MET A 16 7.62 16.89 -11.67
CA MET A 16 8.35 16.69 -10.43
C MET A 16 9.09 15.36 -10.56
N ALA A 17 10.41 15.43 -10.74
CA ALA A 17 11.28 14.28 -10.65
C ALA A 17 11.08 13.66 -9.26
N VAL A 18 10.35 12.54 -9.22
CA VAL A 18 10.22 11.73 -8.01
C VAL A 18 11.64 11.27 -7.66
N PRO A 19 12.16 11.57 -6.46
CA PRO A 19 13.44 11.01 -6.06
C PRO A 19 13.30 9.49 -6.09
N ALA A 20 14.13 8.84 -6.91
CA ALA A 20 14.26 7.39 -6.90
C ALA A 20 14.82 7.00 -5.52
N PHE A 21 13.92 6.71 -4.58
CA PHE A 21 14.29 6.03 -3.35
C PHE A 21 14.93 4.73 -3.77
N SER A 22 16.20 4.56 -3.42
CA SER A 22 16.97 3.36 -3.70
C SER A 22 16.17 2.16 -3.19
N SER A 23 15.55 1.42 -4.10
CA SER A 23 14.87 0.18 -3.77
C SER A 23 15.84 -0.69 -2.97
N PRO A 24 15.38 -1.42 -1.94
CA PRO A 24 16.22 -2.39 -1.27
C PRO A 24 16.85 -3.30 -2.34
N LYS A 25 18.16 -3.52 -2.22
CA LYS A 25 18.91 -4.37 -3.15
C LYS A 25 18.15 -5.70 -3.26
N PRO A 26 17.79 -6.15 -4.48
CA PRO A 26 16.97 -7.33 -4.65
C PRO A 26 17.61 -8.50 -3.89
N PRO A 27 16.82 -9.30 -3.15
CA PRO A 27 17.36 -10.42 -2.38
C PRO A 27 18.22 -11.31 -3.30
N LYS A 28 19.36 -11.80 -2.79
CA LYS A 28 20.19 -12.79 -3.51
C LYS A 28 19.50 -14.16 -3.66
N GLU A 29 18.25 -14.26 -3.21
CA GLU A 29 17.44 -15.46 -3.25
C GLU A 29 16.81 -15.67 -4.63
N SER A 30 16.52 -16.93 -4.96
CA SER A 30 15.85 -17.24 -6.22
C SER A 30 14.42 -16.70 -6.23
N LYS A 31 13.91 -16.35 -7.42
CA LYS A 31 12.52 -15.88 -7.61
C LYS A 31 11.48 -16.82 -7.01
N LYS A 32 11.74 -18.14 -7.05
CA LYS A 32 10.84 -19.15 -6.47
C LYS A 32 10.76 -19.04 -4.95
N VAL A 33 11.89 -18.80 -4.28
CA VAL A 33 11.94 -18.61 -2.82
C VAL A 33 11.23 -17.32 -2.43
N ILE A 34 11.45 -16.23 -3.16
CA ILE A 34 10.78 -14.95 -2.94
C ILE A 34 9.25 -15.10 -3.08
N ALA A 35 8.79 -15.73 -4.16
CA ALA A 35 7.36 -15.97 -4.38
C ALA A 35 6.74 -16.85 -3.27
N HIS A 36 7.47 -17.87 -2.80
CA HIS A 36 7.00 -18.72 -1.70
C HIS A 36 6.87 -17.94 -0.38
N LYS A 37 7.87 -17.11 -0.04
CA LYS A 37 7.83 -16.23 1.14
C LYS A 37 6.67 -15.25 1.04
N ARG A 38 6.51 -14.56 -0.09
CA ARG A 38 5.41 -13.63 -0.32
C ARG A 38 4.05 -14.30 -0.14
N ALA A 39 3.82 -15.46 -0.76
CA ALA A 39 2.57 -16.20 -0.62
C ALA A 39 2.30 -16.64 0.84
N LYS A 40 3.35 -16.97 1.60
CA LYS A 40 3.22 -17.23 3.05
C LYS A 40 2.70 -16.00 3.79
N TYR A 41 3.26 -14.82 3.54
CA TYR A 41 2.84 -13.59 4.21
C TYR A 41 1.45 -13.11 3.79
N HIS A 42 1.07 -13.28 2.50
CA HIS A 42 -0.31 -13.04 2.05
C HIS A 42 -1.32 -13.83 2.88
N ARG A 43 -1.07 -15.14 3.07
CA ARG A 43 -1.94 -16.00 3.89
C ARG A 43 -2.03 -15.55 5.35
N ILE A 44 -0.92 -15.07 5.93
CA ILE A 44 -0.92 -14.56 7.31
C ILE A 44 -1.84 -13.34 7.41
N LEU A 45 -1.72 -12.38 6.49
CA LEU A 45 -2.54 -11.17 6.49
C LEU A 45 -4.03 -11.48 6.27
N ASP A 46 -4.33 -12.33 5.29
CA ASP A 46 -5.71 -12.71 4.93
C ASP A 46 -6.42 -13.47 6.05
N ALA A 47 -5.69 -14.28 6.83
CA ALA A 47 -6.24 -15.10 7.90
C ALA A 47 -6.26 -14.41 9.27
N ALA A 48 -5.56 -13.29 9.44
CA ALA A 48 -5.51 -12.60 10.72
C ALA A 48 -6.88 -12.02 11.10
N ASP A 49 -7.10 -11.84 12.40
CA ASP A 49 -8.32 -11.25 12.98
C ASP A 49 -8.00 -10.08 13.90
N LYS A 50 -6.77 -10.03 14.43
CA LYS A 50 -6.21 -8.96 15.26
C LYS A 50 -4.77 -8.62 14.85
N PRO A 51 -4.26 -7.42 15.20
CA PRO A 51 -2.87 -7.06 14.93
C PRO A 51 -1.94 -7.75 15.95
N ASP A 52 -1.34 -8.86 15.56
CA ASP A 52 -0.38 -9.62 16.37
C ASP A 52 1.05 -9.53 15.82
N ASN A 53 1.98 -10.25 16.46
CA ASN A 53 3.37 -10.29 16.04
C ASN A 53 3.56 -10.92 14.65
N ASN A 54 2.68 -11.83 14.21
CA ASN A 54 2.77 -12.44 12.88
C ASN A 54 2.39 -11.42 11.80
N VAL A 55 1.35 -10.62 12.05
CA VAL A 55 0.95 -9.50 11.18
C VAL A 55 2.07 -8.46 11.10
N HIS A 56 2.66 -8.09 12.23
CA HIS A 56 3.80 -7.17 12.28
C HIS A 56 4.98 -7.64 11.43
N LEU A 57 5.38 -8.91 11.57
CA LEU A 57 6.43 -9.51 10.76
C LEU A 57 6.03 -9.59 9.28
N ALA A 58 4.78 -9.94 8.98
CA ALA A 58 4.30 -10.05 7.61
C ALA A 58 4.39 -8.72 6.85
N PHE A 59 4.09 -7.59 7.50
CA PHE A 59 4.30 -6.27 6.89
C PHE A 59 5.78 -6.05 6.54
N GLY A 60 6.68 -6.04 7.53
CA GLY A 60 8.10 -5.77 7.27
C GLY A 60 8.75 -6.71 6.24
N GLU A 61 8.32 -7.97 6.18
CA GLU A 61 8.81 -8.93 5.20
C GLU A 61 8.23 -8.69 3.80
N LEU A 62 6.98 -8.23 3.69
CA LEU A 62 6.38 -7.81 2.41
C LEU A 62 7.00 -6.51 1.87
N GLY A 63 7.51 -5.62 2.71
CA GLY A 63 8.37 -4.51 2.26
C GLY A 63 9.64 -4.97 1.53
N THR A 64 10.10 -6.20 1.81
CA THR A 64 11.31 -6.77 1.19
C THR A 64 11.00 -7.71 0.02
N TYR A 65 9.98 -8.57 0.15
CA TYR A 65 9.66 -9.62 -0.82
C TYR A 65 8.37 -9.38 -1.61
N GLY A 66 7.63 -8.34 -1.26
CA GLY A 66 6.38 -7.96 -1.91
C GLY A 66 6.59 -7.45 -3.32
N ASP A 67 5.53 -7.56 -4.11
CA ASP A 67 5.39 -6.87 -5.38
C ASP A 67 3.95 -6.36 -5.48
N GLU A 68 3.54 -5.95 -6.67
CA GLU A 68 2.19 -5.43 -6.92
C GLU A 68 1.08 -6.38 -6.43
N SER A 69 1.31 -7.71 -6.48
CA SER A 69 0.33 -8.69 -5.97
C SER A 69 0.11 -8.61 -4.46
N SER A 70 1.01 -7.99 -3.70
CA SER A 70 0.87 -7.80 -2.25
C SER A 70 -0.02 -6.64 -1.86
N ILE A 71 -0.20 -5.64 -2.74
CA ILE A 71 -0.97 -4.42 -2.44
C ILE A 71 -2.38 -4.74 -1.95
N PRO A 72 -3.21 -5.55 -2.63
CA PRO A 72 -4.57 -5.81 -2.17
C PRO A 72 -4.63 -6.48 -0.79
N HIS A 73 -3.65 -7.32 -0.45
CA HIS A 73 -3.55 -7.97 0.88
C HIS A 73 -3.17 -6.98 1.98
N LEU A 74 -2.23 -6.07 1.70
CA LEU A 74 -1.84 -5.00 2.62
C LEU A 74 -3.02 -4.04 2.87
N ILE A 75 -3.72 -3.62 1.80
CA ILE A 75 -4.93 -2.78 1.93
C ILE A 75 -5.99 -3.50 2.76
N SER A 76 -6.27 -4.78 2.48
CA SER A 76 -7.24 -5.54 3.26
C SER A 76 -6.85 -5.66 4.75
N ALA A 77 -5.56 -5.81 5.04
CA ALA A 77 -5.03 -5.91 6.40
C ALA A 77 -5.15 -4.60 7.21
N LEU A 78 -5.24 -3.42 6.56
CA LEU A 78 -5.49 -2.16 7.26
C LEU A 78 -6.81 -2.15 8.04
N ARG A 79 -7.78 -3.02 7.69
CA ARG A 79 -9.02 -3.21 8.47
C ARG A 79 -8.79 -3.64 9.93
N LEU A 80 -7.59 -4.12 10.26
CA LEU A 80 -7.18 -4.42 11.64
C LEU A 80 -7.03 -3.18 12.52
N PHE A 81 -6.93 -2.00 11.91
CA PHE A 81 -6.69 -0.73 12.57
C PHE A 81 -7.82 0.22 12.17
N PRO A 82 -8.97 0.15 12.83
CA PRO A 82 -10.14 0.94 12.46
C PRO A 82 -9.83 2.45 12.53
N ASP A 83 -10.41 3.22 11.61
CA ASP A 83 -10.09 4.63 11.39
C ASP A 83 -10.33 5.48 12.66
N GLU A 84 -11.29 5.08 13.50
CA GLU A 84 -11.62 5.73 14.76
C GLU A 84 -10.46 5.65 15.77
N GLU A 85 -9.72 4.54 15.79
CA GLU A 85 -8.56 4.34 16.69
C GLU A 85 -7.35 5.19 16.28
N LEU A 86 -7.31 5.65 15.03
CA LEU A 86 -6.23 6.50 14.51
C LEU A 86 -6.48 7.99 14.79
N SER A 87 -7.69 8.37 15.19
CA SER A 87 -8.11 9.77 15.33
C SER A 87 -7.68 10.46 16.64
N GLY A 88 -7.07 9.73 17.58
CA GLY A 88 -6.90 10.19 18.96
C GLY A 88 -5.48 10.16 19.51
N ASN A 89 -4.48 10.76 18.86
CA ASN A 89 -3.14 11.03 19.43
C ASN A 89 -2.39 9.85 20.12
N VAL A 90 -2.87 8.61 19.99
CA VAL A 90 -2.16 7.41 20.41
C VAL A 90 -1.18 7.12 19.29
N GLY A 91 0.11 7.20 19.61
CA GLY A 91 1.20 6.98 18.66
C GLY A 91 0.90 5.78 17.77
N MET A 92 0.96 6.01 16.46
CA MET A 92 0.77 4.99 15.43
C MET A 92 1.46 3.69 15.87
N ILE A 93 0.69 2.62 16.08
CA ILE A 93 1.24 1.31 16.45
C ILE A 93 2.24 0.94 15.34
N CYS A 94 3.47 0.53 15.69
CA CYS A 94 4.53 0.24 14.72
C CYS A 94 4.05 -0.68 13.58
N THR A 95 3.17 -1.63 13.91
CA THR A 95 2.49 -2.54 12.97
C THR A 95 1.70 -1.80 11.88
N HIS A 96 0.93 -0.78 12.24
CA HIS A 96 0.17 0.03 11.29
C HIS A 96 1.13 0.85 10.39
N ALA A 97 2.15 1.45 11.01
CA ALA A 97 3.13 2.26 10.30
C ALA A 97 3.86 1.47 9.21
N HIS A 98 4.26 0.22 9.50
CA HIS A 98 4.88 -0.66 8.53
C HIS A 98 3.95 -0.97 7.35
N CYS A 99 2.67 -1.28 7.61
CA CYS A 99 1.72 -1.54 6.52
C CYS A 99 1.58 -0.34 5.57
N VAL A 100 1.41 0.86 6.11
CA VAL A 100 1.31 2.09 5.30
C VAL A 100 2.62 2.35 4.54
N GLN A 101 3.77 2.20 5.20
CA GLN A 101 5.07 2.38 4.56
C GLN A 101 5.27 1.39 3.40
N ASP A 102 4.90 0.13 3.57
CA ASP A 102 5.01 -0.89 2.52
C ASP A 102 4.07 -0.59 1.35
N LEU A 103 2.85 -0.10 1.63
CA LEU A 103 1.93 0.36 0.60
C LEU A 103 2.50 1.54 -0.19
N GLU A 104 3.01 2.57 0.49
CA GLU A 104 3.65 3.72 -0.18
C GLU A 104 4.87 3.28 -1.00
N GLN A 105 5.67 2.35 -0.48
CA GLN A 105 6.85 1.83 -1.16
C GLN A 105 6.49 1.03 -2.42
N LEU A 106 5.50 0.14 -2.35
CA LEU A 106 5.11 -0.73 -3.46
C LEU A 106 4.35 0.02 -4.55
N THR A 107 3.56 1.03 -4.16
CA THR A 107 2.71 1.77 -5.09
C THR A 107 3.36 3.05 -5.60
N GLY A 108 4.34 3.60 -4.87
CA GLY A 108 4.93 4.90 -5.15
C GLY A 108 4.00 6.09 -4.88
N VAL A 109 2.84 5.87 -4.25
CA VAL A 109 1.85 6.94 -3.96
C VAL A 109 1.60 7.09 -2.47
N LYS A 110 1.24 8.30 -2.05
CA LYS A 110 0.86 8.62 -0.67
C LYS A 110 -0.64 8.90 -0.62
N VAL A 111 -1.40 7.94 -0.11
CA VAL A 111 -2.87 7.99 -0.08
C VAL A 111 -3.39 8.43 1.30
N GLY A 112 -2.61 8.20 2.35
CA GLY A 112 -3.01 8.43 3.74
C GLY A 112 -2.74 7.18 4.60
N VAL A 113 -3.31 7.17 5.81
CA VAL A 113 -3.09 6.09 6.78
C VAL A 113 -4.29 5.16 6.94
N SER A 114 -5.49 5.60 6.57
CA SER A 114 -6.72 4.83 6.80
C SER A 114 -6.99 3.77 5.75
N PHE A 115 -7.69 2.70 6.17
CA PHE A 115 -8.20 1.69 5.25
C PHE A 115 -9.13 2.31 4.19
N SER A 116 -10.02 3.21 4.63
CA SER A 116 -10.98 3.89 3.75
C SER A 116 -10.31 4.62 2.58
N SER A 117 -9.22 5.34 2.86
CA SER A 117 -8.46 6.09 1.84
C SER A 117 -7.80 5.13 0.84
N TRP A 118 -7.12 4.10 1.33
CA TRP A 118 -6.46 3.11 0.47
C TRP A 118 -7.45 2.28 -0.36
N LYS A 119 -8.60 1.91 0.21
CA LYS A 119 -9.69 1.24 -0.52
C LYS A 119 -10.21 2.11 -1.65
N ALA A 120 -10.52 3.38 -1.37
CA ALA A 120 -11.03 4.30 -2.39
C ALA A 120 -10.02 4.49 -3.54
N TRP A 121 -8.73 4.64 -3.20
CA TRP A 121 -7.67 4.69 -4.20
C TRP A 121 -7.61 3.42 -5.06
N TRP A 122 -7.69 2.24 -4.43
CA TRP A 122 -7.64 0.96 -5.13
C TRP A 122 -8.81 0.80 -6.10
N GLU A 123 -10.04 1.06 -5.64
CA GLU A 123 -11.26 0.95 -6.45
C GLU A 123 -11.24 1.91 -7.65
N ASN A 124 -10.67 3.10 -7.49
CA ASN A 124 -10.54 4.08 -8.57
C ASN A 124 -9.42 3.71 -9.57
N SER A 125 -8.30 3.16 -9.09
CA SER A 125 -7.13 2.88 -9.93
C SER A 125 -7.17 1.50 -10.60
N HIS A 126 -7.92 0.55 -10.02
CA HIS A 126 -8.04 -0.84 -10.48
C HIS A 126 -9.52 -1.24 -10.59
N PRO A 127 -10.29 -0.59 -11.49
CA PRO A 127 -11.72 -0.85 -11.61
C PRO A 127 -11.98 -2.33 -11.93
N GLY A 128 -12.88 -2.95 -11.15
CA GLY A 128 -13.24 -4.36 -11.30
C GLY A 128 -12.31 -5.36 -10.59
N GLN A 129 -11.26 -4.91 -9.89
CA GLN A 129 -10.41 -5.78 -9.07
C GLN A 129 -10.80 -5.69 -7.59
N PRO A 130 -11.55 -6.66 -7.05
CA PRO A 130 -11.96 -6.62 -5.65
C PRO A 130 -10.77 -6.87 -4.71
N LEU A 131 -10.81 -6.23 -3.54
CA LEU A 131 -9.90 -6.57 -2.45
C LEU A 131 -10.25 -7.96 -1.89
N PRO A 132 -9.26 -8.74 -1.42
CA PRO A 132 -9.47 -10.01 -0.74
C PRO A 132 -10.47 -9.87 0.41
N THR A 133 -11.54 -10.65 0.34
CA THR A 133 -12.49 -10.79 1.44
C THR A 133 -11.82 -11.56 2.56
N ARG A 134 -11.67 -10.91 3.72
CA ARG A 134 -11.17 -11.58 4.91
C ARG A 134 -12.16 -12.65 5.34
N ALA A 135 -11.68 -13.86 5.60
CA ALA A 135 -12.54 -14.94 6.07
C ALA A 135 -13.13 -14.54 7.43
N GLN A 136 -14.40 -14.13 7.45
CA GLN A 136 -15.14 -13.99 8.70
C GLN A 136 -15.32 -15.40 9.26
N LYS A 137 -14.64 -15.73 10.37
CA LYS A 137 -15.02 -16.91 11.14
C LYS A 137 -16.35 -16.59 11.82
N SER A 138 -17.41 -17.23 11.35
CA SER A 138 -18.67 -17.34 12.09
C SER A 138 -18.35 -17.98 13.44
N HIS A 139 -18.43 -17.20 14.51
CA HIS A 139 -18.41 -17.70 15.88
C HIS A 139 -19.75 -18.33 16.24
#